data_AF-A0A2M6W452-F1
#
_entry.id   AF-A0A2M6W452-F1
#
_cell.length_a   1.000
_cell.length_b   1.000
_cell.length_c   1.000
_cell.angle_alpha   90.00
_cell.angle_beta   90.00
_cell.angle_gamma   90.00
#
_symmetry.space_group_name_H-M   'P 1'
#
loop_
_entity.id
_entity.type
_entity.pdbx_description
1 polymer ?
#
loop_
_entity_poly.entity_id
_entity_poly.type
_entity_poly.pdbx_seq_one_letter_code
_entity_poly.pdbx_strand_id
1 'polypeptide(L)' 'MSEHIEELIRRFEELADLERQASLLYQKLVPYVSDNKDKETLQAVIEDENRHAKMARNAIEILRKETPST' A
#
# COMPACT_ATOMS: atom_id res chain seq x y z
N MET A 1 22.34 7.24 -8.35
CA MET A 1 21.69 6.21 -7.52
C MET A 1 22.05 4.85 -8.11
N SER A 2 22.24 3.78 -7.33
CA SER A 2 22.60 2.49 -7.93
C SER A 2 21.38 1.86 -8.62
N GLU A 3 21.60 1.17 -9.74
CA GLU A 3 20.53 0.51 -10.53
C GLU A 3 19.66 -0.42 -9.66
N HIS A 4 20.27 -1.08 -8.68
CA HIS A 4 19.57 -1.95 -7.73
C HIS A 4 18.63 -1.16 -6.80
N ILE A 5 19.02 0.04 -6.36
CA ILE A 5 18.19 0.88 -5.49
C ILE A 5 17.02 1.48 -6.27
N GLU A 6 17.26 1.89 -7.52
CA GLU A 6 16.19 2.36 -8.42
C GLU A 6 15.17 1.24 -8.68
N GLU A 7 15.62 0.00 -8.89
CA GLU A 7 14.72 -1.14 -9.02
C GLU A 7 13.90 -1.39 -7.76
N LEU A 8 14.52 -1.33 -6.57
CA LEU A 8 13.81 -1.48 -5.31
C LEU A 8 12.76 -0.39 -5.10
N ILE A 9 13.09 0.87 -5.40
CA ILE A 9 12.15 1.99 -5.32
C ILE A 9 10.94 1.72 -6.23
N ARG A 10 11.18 1.32 -7.48
CA ARG A 10 10.10 1.00 -8.43
C ARG A 10 9.20 -0.13 -7.92
N ARG A 11 9.78 -1.20 -7.36
CA ARG A 11 9.01 -2.32 -6.77
C ARG A 11 8.17 -1.88 -5.58
N PHE A 12 8.67 -0.98 -4.73
CA PHE A 12 7.88 -0.42 -3.64
C PHE A 12 6.80 0.56 -4.11
N GLU A 13 7.03 1.29 -5.20
CA GLU A 13 6.00 2.14 -5.84
C GLU A 13 4.85 1.28 -6.39
N GLU A 14 5.19 0.18 -7.08
CA GLU A 14 4.23 -0.81 -7.57
C GLU A 14 3.45 -1.44 -6.41
N LEU A 15 4.12 -1.86 -5.33
CA LEU A 15 3.48 -2.40 -4.13
C LEU A 15 2.52 -1.38 -3.50
N ALA A 16 2.95 -0.12 -3.33
CA ALA A 16 2.11 0.91 -2.72
C ALA A 16 0.83 1.18 -3.52
N ASP A 17 0.89 1.09 -4.86
CA ASP A 17 -0.31 1.24 -5.68
C ASP A 17 -1.20 0.00 -5.64
N LEU A 18 -0.63 -1.22 -5.61
CA LEU A 18 -1.39 -2.47 -5.46
C LEU A 18 -2.22 -2.48 -4.17
N GLU A 19 -1.61 -2.17 -3.03
CA GLU A 19 -2.30 -2.11 -1.72
C GLU A 19 -3.42 -1.05 -1.74
N ARG A 20 -3.18 0.09 -2.40
CA ARG A 20 -4.21 1.13 -2.58
C ARG A 20 -5.36 0.63 -3.46
N GLN A 21 -5.07 -0.09 -4.55
CA GLN A 21 -6.10 -0.66 -5.42
C GLN A 21 -6.92 -1.73 -4.69
N ALA A 22 -6.28 -2.57 -3.87
CA ALA A 22 -6.94 -3.57 -3.03
C ALA A 22 -7.88 -2.91 -2.01
N SER A 23 -7.42 -1.89 -1.28
CA SER A 23 -8.24 -1.05 -0.39
C SER A 23 -9.50 -0.51 -1.09
N LEU A 24 -9.36 0.04 -2.30
CA LEU A 24 -10.50 0.54 -3.09
C LEU A 24 -11.44 -0.59 -3.54
N LEU A 25 -10.92 -1.79 -3.81
CA LEU A 25 -11.74 -2.94 -4.18
C LEU A 25 -12.59 -3.41 -2.99
N TYR A 26 -12.00 -3.53 -1.80
CA TYR A 26 -12.74 -3.87 -0.59
C TYR A 26 -13.79 -2.81 -0.23
N GLN A 27 -13.48 -1.52 -0.37
CA GLN A 27 -14.46 -0.44 -0.18
C GLN A 27 -15.68 -0.58 -1.10
N LYS A 28 -15.48 -1.00 -2.35
CA LYS A 28 -16.59 -1.26 -3.29
C LYS A 28 -17.41 -2.48 -2.90
N LEU A 29 -16.86 -3.42 -2.13
CA LEU A 29 -17.55 -4.62 -1.67
C LEU A 29 -18.48 -4.32 -0.47
N VAL A 30 -18.10 -3.40 0.42
CA VAL A 30 -18.84 -3.07 1.66
C VAL A 30 -20.36 -2.85 1.45
N PRO A 31 -20.84 -2.11 0.43
CA PRO A 31 -22.28 -1.90 0.22
C PRO A 31 -23.08 -3.18 -0.10
N TYR A 32 -22.41 -4.24 -0.56
CA TYR A 32 -23.05 -5.51 -0.93
C TYR A 32 -23.07 -6.53 0.21
N VAL A 33 -22.40 -6.24 1.33
CA VAL A 33 -22.40 -7.10 2.51
C VAL A 33 -23.54 -6.68 3.43
N SER A 34 -24.36 -7.62 3.87
CA SER A 34 -25.49 -7.35 4.77
C SER A 34 -25.13 -7.59 6.24
N ASP A 35 -24.24 -8.53 6.51
CA ASP A 35 -23.79 -8.87 7.86
C ASP A 35 -22.85 -7.79 8.43
N ASN A 36 -23.12 -7.33 9.64
CA ASN A 36 -22.35 -6.25 10.26
C ASN A 36 -20.93 -6.70 10.68
N LYS A 37 -20.75 -7.96 11.08
CA LYS A 37 -19.44 -8.49 11.45
C LYS A 37 -18.54 -8.63 10.23
N ASP A 38 -19.10 -9.04 9.09
CA ASP A 38 -18.38 -9.09 7.83
C ASP A 38 -18.01 -7.67 7.35
N LYS A 39 -18.88 -6.66 7.55
CA LYS A 39 -18.54 -5.26 7.29
C LYS A 39 -17.39 -4.75 8.15
N GLU A 40 -17.41 -5.02 9.45
CA GLU A 40 -16.32 -4.67 10.36
C GLU A 40 -15.01 -5.34 9.94
N THR A 41 -15.08 -6.60 9.52
CA THR A 41 -13.94 -7.34 8.99
C THR A 41 -13.39 -6.67 7.73
N LEU A 42 -14.25 -6.32 6.76
CA LEU A 42 -13.83 -5.59 5.56
C LEU A 42 -13.26 -4.21 5.88
N GLN A 43 -13.83 -3.50 6.85
CA GLN A 43 -13.31 -2.22 7.30
C GLN A 43 -11.90 -2.35 7.87
N ALA A 44 -11.64 -3.37 8.70
CA ALA A 44 -10.31 -3.66 9.21
C ALA A 44 -9.32 -4.01 8.08
N VAL A 45 -9.74 -4.79 7.08
CA VAL A 45 -8.92 -5.09 5.89
C VAL A 45 -8.58 -3.80 5.13
N ILE A 46 -9.56 -2.92 4.88
CA ILE A 46 -9.32 -1.63 4.20
C ILE A 46 -8.28 -0.79 4.96
N GLU A 47 -8.35 -0.75 6.29
CA GLU A 47 -7.39 -0.03 7.12
C GLU A 47 -5.97 -0.64 7.04
N ASP A 48 -5.88 -1.97 7.02
CA ASP A 48 -4.62 -2.70 6.89
C ASP A 48 -3.95 -2.46 5.53
N GLU A 49 -4.69 -2.54 4.43
CA GLU A 49 -4.18 -2.25 3.08
C GLU A 49 -3.67 -0.80 2.96
N ASN A 50 -4.41 0.17 3.54
CA ASN A 50 -3.97 1.56 3.58
C ASN A 50 -2.68 1.74 4.42
N ARG A 51 -2.54 0.97 5.51
CA ARG A 51 -1.33 0.95 6.33
C ARG A 51 -0.16 0.37 5.56
N HIS A 52 -0.33 -0.74 4.84
CA HIS A 52 0.72 -1.34 4.02
C HIS A 52 1.17 -0.41 2.88
N ALA A 53 0.23 0.25 2.19
CA ALA A 53 0.56 1.26 1.19
C ALA A 53 1.44 2.38 1.76
N LYS A 54 1.15 2.83 2.99
CA LYS A 54 1.97 3.81 3.71
C LYS A 54 3.35 3.25 4.07
N MET A 55 3.43 2.01 4.53
CA MET A 55 4.70 1.35 4.84
C MET A 55 5.60 1.23 3.60
N ALA A 56 5.04 0.85 2.45
CA ALA A 56 5.76 0.82 1.18
C ALA A 56 6.31 2.20 0.80
N ARG A 57 5.51 3.27 0.98
CA ARG A 57 5.99 4.66 0.77
C ARG A 57 7.11 5.06 1.73
N ASN A 58 7.00 4.70 3.00
CA ASN A 58 8.07 4.96 3.96
C ASN A 58 9.38 4.25 3.57
N ALA A 59 9.30 3.03 3.01
CA ALA A 59 10.48 2.33 2.50
C ALA A 59 11.14 3.09 1.35
N ILE A 60 10.37 3.65 0.42
CA ILE A 60 10.88 4.52 -0.65
C ILE A 60 11.60 5.74 -0.08
N GLU A 61 11.02 6.40 0.93
CA GLU A 61 11.65 7.56 1.58
C GLU A 61 12.99 7.21 2.23
N ILE A 62 13.08 6.04 2.88
CA ILE A 62 14.33 5.54 3.45
C ILE A 62 15.36 5.33 2.33
N LEU A 63 15.01 4.62 1.26
CA LEU A 63 15.90 4.36 0.13
C LEU A 63 16.43 5.65 -0.52
N ARG A 64 15.57 6.66 -0.67
CA ARG A 64 15.94 7.97 -1.23
C ARG A 64 16.86 8.78 -0.31
N LYS A 65 16.68 8.68 1.02
CA LYS A 65 17.55 9.37 2.00
C LYS A 65 18.95 8.76 2.07
N GLU A 66 19.04 7.43 2.02
CA GLU A 66 20.31 6.70 2.05
C GLU A 66 21.08 6.79 0.71
N THR A 67 20.43 7.27 -0.35
CA THR A 67 21.02 7.36 -1.69
C THR A 67 20.76 8.73 -2.34
N PRO A 68 21.38 9.81 -1.84
CA PRO A 68 21.20 11.13 -2.41
C PRO A 68 21.67 11.15 -3.87
N SER A 69 20.82 11.67 -4.76
CA SER A 69 21.17 11.92 -6.15
C SER A 69 22.31 12.94 -6.21
N THR A 70 23.50 12.51 -6.63
CA THR A 70 24.60 13.38 -7.07
C THR A 70 24.28 14.04 -8.39
#